data_AF-A0A562XG92-F1
#
_entry.id   AF-A0A562XG92-F1
#
_cell.length_a   1.000
_cell.length_b   1.000
_cell.length_c   1.000
_cell.angle_alpha   90.00
_cell.angle_beta   90.00
_cell.angle_gamma   90.00
#
_symmetry.space_group_name_H-M   'P 1'
#
loop_
_entity.id
_entity.type
_entity.pdbx_description
1 polymer ?
#
loop_
_entity_poly.entity_id
_entity_poly.type
_entity_poly.pdbx_seq_one_letter_code
_entity_poly.pdbx_strand_id
1 'polypeptide(L)'
;MSIKKCIFDFVKNTYVNIPKILPGYLSKRFCSESAESLAVVDKIFTKYGVLKYFCIGRIPLWRSQTLFTKEPEIITWLDKMSKNSVFWDIGANIGLYSMYAGIKGLKVYSFEPSALNTALLSKNIEINNLKDNVTMFPMAISDVHEFGYLNMSNTNWGGGI
;
A
#
# COMPACT_ATOMS: atom_id res chain seq x y z
N MET A 1 -30.92 -2.06 7.61
CA MET A 1 -29.47 -1.94 7.92
C MET A 1 -29.04 -3.22 8.63
N SER A 2 -28.00 -3.93 8.17
CA SER A 2 -27.58 -5.20 8.80
C SER A 2 -27.07 -4.96 10.23
N ILE A 3 -27.41 -5.86 11.16
CA ILE A 3 -26.95 -5.85 12.56
C ILE A 3 -25.42 -5.69 12.62
N LYS A 4 -24.68 -6.36 11.73
CA LYS A 4 -23.21 -6.26 11.64
C LYS A 4 -22.73 -4.83 11.38
N LYS A 5 -23.43 -4.08 10.53
CA LYS A 5 -23.10 -2.68 10.22
C LYS A 5 -23.35 -1.79 11.42
N CYS A 6 -24.47 -1.99 12.12
CA CYS A 6 -24.79 -1.25 13.34
C CYS A 6 -23.72 -1.45 14.43
N ILE A 7 -23.31 -2.70 14.67
CA ILE A 7 -22.24 -3.02 15.63
C ILE A 7 -20.91 -2.36 15.23
N PHE A 8 -20.52 -2.46 13.96
CA PHE A 8 -19.30 -1.82 13.46
C PHE A 8 -19.31 -0.31 13.69
N ASP A 9 -20.41 0.36 13.31
CA ASP A 9 -20.56 1.80 13.46
C ASP A 9 -20.53 2.21 14.95
N PHE A 10 -21.19 1.44 15.82
CA PHE A 10 -21.17 1.68 17.28
C PHE A 10 -19.76 1.55 17.87
N VAL A 11 -19.03 0.47 17.56
CA VAL A 11 -17.68 0.24 18.07
C VAL A 11 -16.72 1.31 17.56
N LYS A 12 -16.78 1.61 16.26
CA LYS A 12 -15.95 2.66 15.65
C LYS A 12 -16.24 4.03 16.29
N ASN A 13 -17.50 4.37 16.48
CA ASN A 13 -17.88 5.65 17.07
C ASN A 13 -17.42 5.74 18.53
N THR A 14 -17.60 4.67 19.31
CA THR A 14 -17.10 4.60 20.69
C THR A 14 -15.58 4.82 20.72
N TYR A 15 -14.85 4.07 19.91
CA TYR A 15 -13.39 4.15 19.83
C TYR A 15 -12.88 5.55 19.48
N VAL A 16 -13.47 6.21 18.48
CA VAL A 16 -13.06 7.56 18.04
C VAL A 16 -13.38 8.65 19.09
N ASN A 17 -14.35 8.40 19.98
CA ASN A 17 -14.73 9.37 21.02
C ASN A 17 -14.00 9.15 22.36
N ILE A 18 -13.45 7.96 22.64
CA ILE A 18 -12.65 7.69 23.86
C ILE A 18 -11.54 8.73 24.09
N PRO A 19 -10.71 9.13 23.10
CA PRO A 19 -9.66 10.11 23.34
C PRO A 19 -10.19 11.48 23.79
N LYS A 20 -11.43 11.84 23.44
CA LYS A 20 -12.01 13.16 23.76
C LYS A 20 -12.35 13.32 25.24
N ILE A 21 -12.50 12.21 25.95
CA ILE A 21 -12.79 12.20 27.40
C ILE A 21 -11.53 11.96 28.25
N LEU A 22 -10.40 11.60 27.63
CA LEU A 22 -9.12 11.43 28.33
C LEU A 22 -8.42 12.79 28.51
N PRO A 23 -7.89 13.11 29.69
CA PRO A 23 -7.25 14.40 29.93
C PRO A 23 -5.83 14.48 29.35
N GLY A 24 -5.49 15.62 28.77
CA GLY A 24 -4.12 16.06 28.49
C GLY A 24 -3.28 15.06 27.69
N TYR A 25 -2.14 14.67 28.26
CA TYR A 25 -1.17 13.77 27.60
C TYR A 25 -1.72 12.37 27.34
N LEU A 26 -2.61 11.85 28.20
CA LEU A 26 -3.15 10.49 28.05
C LEU A 26 -3.97 10.35 26.77
N SER A 27 -4.75 11.36 26.40
CA SER A 27 -5.47 11.40 25.12
C SER A 27 -4.53 11.32 23.92
N LYS A 28 -3.48 12.14 23.92
CA LYS A 28 -2.47 12.18 22.84
C LYS A 28 -1.75 10.83 22.72
N ARG A 29 -1.34 10.26 23.86
CA ARG A 29 -0.68 8.95 23.93
C ARG A 29 -1.59 7.84 23.41
N PHE A 30 -2.85 7.81 23.86
CA PHE A 30 -3.84 6.83 23.38
C PHE A 30 -3.97 6.87 21.85
N CYS A 31 -4.11 8.06 21.26
CA CYS A 31 -4.20 8.21 19.80
C CYS A 31 -2.93 7.75 19.07
N SER A 32 -1.75 8.07 19.60
CA SER A 32 -0.47 7.72 19.00
C SER A 32 -0.23 6.20 19.02
N GLU A 33 -0.31 5.58 20.20
CA GLU A 33 -0.10 4.12 20.37
C GLU A 33 -1.16 3.32 19.61
N SER A 34 -2.37 3.86 19.52
CA SER A 34 -3.45 3.31 18.70
C SER A 34 -3.13 3.30 17.22
N ALA A 35 -2.60 4.41 16.68
CA ALA A 35 -2.27 4.50 15.26
C ALA A 35 -1.20 3.46 14.88
N GLU A 36 -0.26 3.19 15.79
CA GLU A 36 0.75 2.15 15.64
C GLU A 36 0.15 0.74 15.73
N SER A 37 -0.68 0.51 16.75
CA SER A 37 -1.25 -0.82 17.06
C SER A 37 -2.33 -1.26 16.07
N LEU A 38 -3.04 -0.33 15.46
CA LEU A 38 -4.13 -0.60 14.52
C LEU A 38 -3.69 -0.65 13.06
N ALA A 39 -2.40 -0.42 12.77
CA ALA A 39 -1.89 -0.55 11.41
C ALA A 39 -2.10 -2.00 10.92
N VAL A 40 -2.79 -2.14 9.79
CA VAL A 40 -3.18 -3.45 9.26
C VAL A 40 -2.07 -3.98 8.36
N VAL A 41 -1.69 -5.25 8.52
CA VAL A 41 -0.95 -5.99 7.49
C VAL A 41 -1.90 -6.98 6.84
N ASP A 42 -2.40 -6.62 5.67
CA ASP A 42 -3.29 -7.47 4.89
C ASP A 42 -2.49 -8.59 4.20
N LYS A 43 -3.08 -9.78 4.10
CA LYS A 43 -2.42 -10.95 3.52
C LYS A 43 -3.18 -11.43 2.30
N ILE A 44 -2.53 -11.38 1.14
CA ILE A 44 -3.09 -11.82 -0.13
C ILE A 44 -2.38 -13.09 -0.57
N PHE A 45 -3.15 -14.16 -0.76
CA PHE A 45 -2.64 -15.43 -1.22
C PHE A 45 -2.50 -15.39 -2.75
N THR A 46 -1.31 -15.71 -3.25
CA THR A 46 -1.01 -15.81 -4.66
C THR A 46 -0.47 -17.20 -4.97
N LYS A 47 -0.42 -17.59 -6.25
CA LYS A 47 0.22 -18.85 -6.66
C LYS A 47 1.74 -18.87 -6.46
N TYR A 48 2.37 -17.73 -6.17
CA TYR A 48 3.80 -17.59 -5.91
C TYR A 48 4.13 -17.50 -4.41
N GLY A 49 3.11 -17.43 -3.55
CA GLY A 49 3.26 -17.29 -2.10
C GLY A 49 2.32 -16.23 -1.53
N VAL A 50 2.51 -15.92 -0.25
CA VAL A 50 1.69 -14.94 0.47
C VAL A 50 2.34 -13.57 0.38
N LEU A 51 1.62 -12.62 -0.21
CA LEU A 51 1.97 -11.21 -0.18
C LEU A 51 1.38 -10.53 1.06
N LYS A 52 2.16 -9.66 1.66
CA LYS A 52 1.75 -8.82 2.79
C LYS A 52 1.70 -7.37 2.34
N TYR A 53 0.65 -6.66 2.70
CA TYR A 53 0.53 -5.22 2.43
C TYR A 53 0.28 -4.47 3.73
N PHE A 54 1.17 -3.54 4.05
CA PHE A 54 1.00 -2.60 5.15
C PHE A 54 0.00 -1.52 4.74
N CYS A 55 -1.08 -1.42 5.51
CA CYS A 55 -2.26 -0.66 5.16
C CYS A 55 -2.57 0.38 6.24
N ILE A 56 -2.07 1.61 6.02
CA ILE A 56 -2.48 2.78 6.79
C ILE A 56 -3.71 3.39 6.09
N GLY A 57 -4.89 3.08 6.61
CA GLY A 57 -6.16 3.62 6.13
C GLY A 57 -6.88 2.75 5.09
N ARG A 58 -8.03 3.24 4.62
CA ARG A 58 -8.96 2.46 3.79
C ARG A 58 -8.45 2.24 2.35
N ILE A 59 -7.75 3.21 1.77
CA ILE A 59 -7.32 3.13 0.36
C ILE A 59 -6.26 2.04 0.16
N PRO A 60 -5.18 1.95 0.97
CA PRO A 60 -4.21 0.86 0.83
C PRO A 60 -4.84 -0.52 1.05
N LEU A 61 -5.77 -0.65 2.00
CA LEU A 61 -6.50 -1.90 2.22
C LEU A 61 -7.41 -2.27 1.02
N TRP A 62 -8.12 -1.31 0.45
CA TRP A 62 -8.90 -1.56 -0.75
C TRP A 62 -8.01 -1.98 -1.93
N ARG A 63 -6.84 -1.36 -2.09
CA ARG A 63 -5.86 -1.72 -3.12
C ARG A 63 -5.35 -3.15 -2.95
N SER A 64 -4.96 -3.56 -1.74
CA SER A 64 -4.51 -4.95 -1.49
C SER A 64 -5.62 -5.95 -1.80
N GLN A 65 -6.85 -5.67 -1.35
CA GLN A 65 -8.02 -6.53 -1.58
C GLN A 65 -8.45 -6.62 -3.04
N THR A 66 -8.07 -5.65 -3.88
CA THR A 66 -8.44 -5.60 -5.30
C THR A 66 -7.29 -5.96 -6.24
N LEU A 67 -6.18 -6.52 -5.72
CA LEU A 67 -5.01 -6.93 -6.52
C LEU A 67 -5.38 -7.73 -7.78
N PHE A 68 -6.32 -8.67 -7.66
CA PHE A 68 -6.74 -9.55 -8.76
C PHE A 68 -7.98 -9.07 -9.53
N THR A 69 -8.67 -8.06 -9.03
CA THR A 69 -9.98 -7.66 -9.57
C THR A 69 -9.98 -6.28 -10.21
N LYS A 70 -9.05 -5.40 -9.84
CA LYS A 70 -8.95 -4.05 -10.39
C LYS A 70 -8.49 -4.08 -11.86
N GLU A 71 -7.37 -4.75 -12.12
CA GLU A 71 -6.72 -4.85 -13.45
C GLU A 71 -6.18 -6.28 -13.64
N PRO A 72 -7.06 -7.29 -13.79
CA PRO A 72 -6.68 -8.71 -13.91
C PRO A 72 -5.77 -9.01 -15.12
N GLU A 73 -5.83 -8.20 -16.17
CA GLU A 73 -4.99 -8.27 -17.35
C GLU A 73 -3.52 -8.02 -17.03
N ILE A 74 -3.22 -7.13 -16.07
CA ILE A 74 -1.86 -6.86 -15.62
C ILE A 74 -1.28 -8.08 -14.91
N ILE A 75 -2.06 -8.71 -14.03
CA ILE A 75 -1.66 -9.97 -13.38
C ILE A 75 -1.41 -11.07 -14.43
N THR A 76 -2.30 -11.19 -15.41
CA THR A 76 -2.16 -12.16 -16.51
C THR A 76 -0.92 -11.89 -17.36
N TRP A 77 -0.59 -10.62 -17.59
CA TRP A 77 0.61 -10.22 -18.32
C TRP A 77 1.88 -10.53 -17.51
N LEU A 78 1.92 -10.14 -16.24
CA LEU A 78 3.02 -10.48 -15.32
C LEU A 78 3.23 -11.99 -15.25
N ASP A 79 2.15 -12.77 -15.21
CA ASP A 79 2.18 -14.24 -15.21
C ASP A 79 2.86 -14.84 -16.45
N LYS A 80 2.74 -14.20 -17.61
CA LYS A 80 3.36 -14.64 -18.86
C LYS A 80 4.83 -14.25 -19.00
N MET A 81 5.33 -13.30 -18.20
CA MET A 81 6.74 -12.91 -18.25
C MET A 81 7.66 -14.09 -17.89
N SER A 82 8.78 -14.23 -18.60
CA SER A 82 9.77 -15.27 -18.32
C SER A 82 10.47 -15.00 -16.99
N LYS A 83 10.94 -16.07 -16.34
CA LYS A 83 11.80 -15.94 -15.14
C LYS A 83 13.02 -15.07 -15.49
N ASN A 84 13.46 -14.23 -14.54
CA ASN A 84 14.55 -13.27 -14.68
C ASN A 84 14.32 -12.12 -15.68
N SER A 85 13.09 -11.94 -16.20
CA SER A 85 12.74 -10.71 -16.91
C SER A 85 12.82 -9.49 -15.99
N VAL A 86 13.02 -8.32 -16.60
CA VAL A 86 12.95 -7.04 -15.91
C VAL A 86 11.55 -6.46 -16.07
N PHE A 87 10.91 -6.09 -14.95
CA PHE A 87 9.64 -5.38 -14.92
C PHE A 87 9.86 -3.95 -14.43
N TRP A 88 9.38 -2.98 -15.20
CA TRP A 88 9.39 -1.56 -14.84
C TRP A 88 7.99 -1.18 -14.40
N ASP A 89 7.82 -0.86 -13.12
CA ASP A 89 6.54 -0.47 -12.53
C ASP A 89 6.51 1.07 -12.41
N ILE A 90 5.92 1.74 -13.41
CA ILE A 90 5.84 3.20 -13.46
C ILE A 90 4.57 3.66 -12.77
N GLY A 91 4.68 4.48 -11.73
CA GLY A 91 3.55 4.84 -10.87
C GLY A 91 3.19 3.70 -9.91
N ALA A 92 4.22 3.09 -9.30
CA ALA A 92 4.09 1.86 -8.51
C ALA A 92 3.12 1.99 -7.31
N ASN A 93 2.82 3.21 -6.86
CA ASN A 93 1.91 3.49 -5.75
C ASN A 93 2.33 2.72 -4.48
N ILE A 94 1.44 1.95 -3.87
CA ILE A 94 1.79 1.09 -2.72
C ILE A 94 2.57 -0.19 -3.11
N GLY A 95 2.87 -0.40 -4.39
CA GLY A 95 3.67 -1.52 -4.88
C GLY A 95 2.91 -2.82 -5.18
N LEU A 96 1.62 -2.77 -5.52
CA LEU A 96 0.82 -3.99 -5.78
C LEU A 96 1.50 -4.91 -6.82
N TYR A 97 1.81 -4.36 -8.00
CA TYR A 97 2.38 -5.11 -9.10
C TYR A 97 3.86 -5.38 -8.88
N SER A 98 4.58 -4.41 -8.31
CA SER A 98 5.96 -4.59 -7.86
C SER A 98 6.13 -5.80 -6.95
N MET A 99 5.27 -5.96 -5.94
CA MET A 99 5.36 -7.08 -4.98
C MET A 99 5.00 -8.40 -5.67
N TYR A 100 3.96 -8.40 -6.51
CA TYR A 100 3.55 -9.58 -7.27
C TYR A 100 4.64 -10.08 -8.24
N ALA A 101 5.24 -9.16 -8.99
CA ALA A 101 6.36 -9.44 -9.88
C ALA A 101 7.61 -9.90 -9.09
N GLY A 102 7.89 -9.26 -7.96
CA GLY A 102 9.01 -9.59 -7.09
C GLY A 102 8.90 -11.01 -6.51
N ILE A 103 7.75 -11.37 -5.92
CA ILE A 103 7.55 -12.72 -5.36
C ILE A 103 7.54 -13.82 -6.44
N LYS A 104 7.15 -13.49 -7.67
CA LYS A 104 7.31 -14.37 -8.83
C LYS A 104 8.79 -14.63 -9.17
N GLY A 105 9.70 -13.76 -8.74
CA GLY A 105 11.13 -13.84 -9.00
C GLY A 105 11.60 -12.98 -10.18
N LEU A 106 10.85 -11.95 -10.56
CA LEU A 106 11.31 -10.96 -11.53
C LEU A 106 12.26 -9.95 -10.88
N LYS A 107 13.07 -9.27 -11.72
CA LYS A 107 13.78 -8.06 -11.31
C LYS A 107 12.88 -6.86 -11.56
N VAL A 108 12.59 -6.08 -10.53
CA VAL A 108 11.61 -5.00 -10.58
C VAL A 108 12.28 -3.67 -10.29
N TYR A 109 11.98 -2.67 -11.11
CA TYR A 109 12.30 -1.28 -10.88
C TYR A 109 11.01 -0.48 -10.74
N SER A 110 10.74 0.01 -9.55
CA SER A 110 9.48 0.64 -9.18
C SER A 110 9.67 2.15 -9.04
N PHE A 111 8.88 2.95 -9.76
CA PHE A 111 8.97 4.40 -9.76
C PHE A 111 7.71 4.99 -9.16
N GLU A 112 7.85 5.72 -8.05
CA GLU A 112 6.72 6.36 -7.37
C GLU A 112 7.15 7.71 -6.79
N PRO A 113 6.63 8.84 -7.30
CA PRO A 113 7.03 10.17 -6.84
C PRO A 113 6.36 10.62 -5.53
N SER A 114 5.21 10.05 -5.13
CA SER A 114 4.54 10.49 -3.91
C SER A 114 5.22 9.94 -2.66
N ALA A 115 5.72 10.83 -1.80
CA ALA A 115 6.39 10.44 -0.56
C ALA A 115 5.56 9.49 0.34
N LEU A 116 4.24 9.68 0.41
CA LEU A 116 3.36 8.81 1.19
C LEU A 116 3.24 7.41 0.57
N ASN A 117 3.19 7.33 -0.76
CA ASN A 117 3.14 6.04 -1.45
C ASN A 117 4.50 5.34 -1.43
N THR A 118 5.61 6.06 -1.60
CA THR A 118 6.96 5.51 -1.48
C THR A 118 7.20 4.93 -0.08
N ALA A 119 6.70 5.56 0.98
CA ALA A 119 6.80 5.01 2.34
C ALA A 119 6.05 3.66 2.46
N LEU A 120 4.87 3.53 1.86
CA LEU A 120 4.14 2.26 1.81
C LEU A 120 4.85 1.22 0.94
N LEU A 121 5.33 1.61 -0.25
CA LEU A 121 6.11 0.75 -1.15
C LEU A 121 7.35 0.20 -0.43
N SER A 122 8.13 1.06 0.21
CA SER A 122 9.30 0.67 0.99
C SER A 122 8.93 -0.34 2.09
N LYS A 123 7.86 -0.07 2.85
CA LYS A 123 7.42 -0.98 3.91
C LYS A 123 6.96 -2.32 3.33
N ASN A 124 6.30 -2.31 2.19
CA ASN A 124 5.84 -3.52 1.51
C ASN A 124 7.02 -4.35 0.98
N ILE A 125 8.06 -3.72 0.42
CA ILE A 125 9.30 -4.41 0.05
C ILE A 125 9.92 -5.11 1.27
N GLU A 126 10.04 -4.38 2.38
CA GLU A 126 10.61 -4.87 3.64
C GLU A 126 9.86 -6.09 4.19
N ILE A 127 8.55 -5.99 4.41
CA ILE A 127 7.76 -7.06 5.07
C ILE A 127 7.59 -8.33 4.21
N ASN A 128 7.82 -8.23 2.90
CA ASN A 128 7.84 -9.36 1.98
C ASN A 128 9.26 -9.91 1.73
N ASN A 129 10.31 -9.30 2.29
CA ASN A 129 11.71 -9.65 2.05
C ASN A 129 12.09 -9.60 0.55
N LEU A 130 11.56 -8.63 -0.19
CA LEU A 130 11.76 -8.54 -1.65
C LEU A 130 12.87 -7.57 -2.07
N LYS A 131 13.75 -7.17 -1.14
CA LYS A 131 14.82 -6.19 -1.40
C LYS A 131 15.77 -6.57 -2.54
N ASP A 132 15.97 -7.87 -2.77
CA ASP A 132 16.88 -8.38 -3.81
C ASP A 132 16.19 -8.44 -5.19
N ASN A 133 14.86 -8.39 -5.21
CA ASN A 133 14.04 -8.46 -6.41
C ASN A 133 13.46 -7.10 -6.82
N VAL A 134 13.18 -6.22 -5.85
CA VAL A 134 12.45 -4.96 -6.07
C VAL A 134 13.30 -3.79 -5.61
N THR A 135 13.70 -2.95 -6.55
CA THR A 135 14.37 -1.67 -6.29
C THR A 135 13.38 -0.53 -6.52
N MET A 136 13.20 0.35 -5.53
CA MET A 136 12.32 1.52 -5.66
C MET A 136 13.10 2.80 -5.96
N PHE A 137 12.48 3.69 -6.73
CA PHE A 137 12.96 5.02 -7.03
C PHE A 137 11.86 6.03 -6.65
N PRO A 138 12.11 6.93 -5.69
CA PRO A 138 11.15 7.96 -5.26
C PRO A 138 11.08 9.11 -6.27
N MET A 139 10.75 8.81 -7.53
CA MET A 139 10.74 9.77 -8.63
C MET A 139 9.69 9.41 -9.67
N ALA A 140 9.28 10.41 -10.45
CA ALA A 140 8.49 10.21 -11.66
C ALA A 140 9.41 9.89 -12.85
N ILE A 141 8.84 9.32 -13.90
CA ILE A 141 9.52 9.14 -15.20
C ILE A 141 9.03 10.21 -16.17
N SER A 142 10.00 10.83 -16.85
CA SER A 142 9.80 11.82 -17.90
C SER A 142 10.90 11.68 -18.95
N ASP A 143 10.67 12.23 -20.13
CA ASP A 143 11.65 12.44 -21.20
C ASP A 143 12.66 13.56 -20.87
N VAL A 144 12.43 14.34 -19.82
CA VAL A 144 13.34 15.39 -19.32
C VAL A 144 13.74 15.18 -17.86
N HIS A 145 14.90 15.71 -17.49
CA HIS A 145 15.44 15.65 -16.14
C HIS A 145 15.23 16.98 -15.41
N GLU A 146 14.06 17.17 -14.82
CA GLU A 146 13.69 18.41 -14.15
C GLU A 146 12.89 18.19 -12.86
N PHE A 147 12.75 19.24 -12.06
CA PHE A 147 11.78 19.27 -10.98
C PHE A 147 10.41 19.64 -11.54
N GLY A 148 9.41 18.82 -11.25
CA GLY A 148 8.03 19.04 -11.64
C GLY A 148 7.07 19.07 -10.46
N TYR A 149 5.83 19.41 -10.74
CA TYR A 149 4.74 19.31 -9.76
C TYR A 149 4.04 17.95 -9.90
N LEU A 150 3.87 17.26 -8.77
CA LEU A 150 3.07 16.06 -8.72
C LEU A 150 1.59 16.45 -8.55
N ASN A 151 0.79 16.27 -9.60
CA ASN A 151 -0.64 16.48 -9.52
C ASN A 151 -1.31 15.24 -8.91
N MET A 152 -1.92 15.38 -7.73
CA MET A 152 -2.57 14.27 -7.05
C MET A 152 -4.06 14.55 -6.86
N SER A 153 -4.90 13.59 -7.22
CA SER A 153 -6.34 13.65 -6.91
C SER A 153 -6.64 13.81 -5.41
N ASN A 154 -5.76 13.29 -4.55
CA ASN A 154 -5.78 13.47 -3.10
C ASN A 154 -4.43 13.11 -2.47
N THR A 155 -4.15 13.63 -1.27
CA THR A 155 -2.92 13.39 -0.52
C THR A 155 -3.07 12.33 0.58
N ASN A 156 -4.03 11.41 0.46
CA ASN A 156 -4.16 10.30 1.40
C ASN A 156 -3.14 9.20 1.08
N TRP A 157 -2.82 8.38 2.09
CA TRP A 157 -2.07 7.13 1.92
C TRP A 157 -2.68 6.25 0.83
N GLY A 158 -1.88 5.81 -0.13
CA GLY A 158 -2.34 5.01 -1.28
C GLY A 158 -3.19 5.80 -2.28
N GLY A 159 -3.29 7.12 -2.14
CA GLY A 159 -3.95 8.01 -3.09
C GLY A 159 -3.36 7.88 -4.49
N GLY A 160 -4.19 8.12 -5.50
CA GLY A 160 -3.78 8.11 -6.90
C GLY A 160 -3.35 9.49 -7.38
N ILE A 161 -2.46 9.47 -8.37
CA ILE A 161 -2.19 10.59 -9.27
C ILE A 161 -3.44 10.76 -10.15
#